data_AF-A0A3M1R147-F1
#
_entry.id   AF-A0A3M1R147-F1
#
_cell.length_a   1.000
_cell.length_b   1.000
_cell.length_c   1.000
_cell.angle_alpha   90.00
_cell.angle_beta   90.00
_cell.angle_gamma   90.00
#
_symmetry.space_group_name_H-M   'P 1'
#
loop_
_entity.id
_entity.type
_entity.pdbx_description
1 polymer ?
#
loop_
_entity_poly.entity_id
_entity_poly.type
_entity_poly.pdbx_seq_one_letter_code
_entity_poly.pdbx_strand_id
1 'polypeptide(L)'
;AFVAHGVPKLLGGPETWAGLGSAMTNLGVHFAPAVWGLAAACSEAFGGVLLAAGLLFRPACLALLATMLVALSMHLGKGDPFLVYSHALEDAVVFLALLVAGPGRLVLPLGRG
;
A
#
# COMPACT_ATOMS: atom_id res chain seq x y z
N ALA A 1 8.16 6.06 -6.22
CA ALA A 1 6.77 5.92 -6.72
C ALA A 1 5.74 6.14 -5.60
N PHE A 2 5.75 5.34 -4.52
CA PHE A 2 4.74 5.39 -3.44
C PHE A 2 4.54 6.76 -2.77
N VAL A 3 5.60 7.47 -2.38
CA VAL A 3 5.44 8.81 -1.76
C VAL A 3 4.90 9.85 -2.76
N ALA A 4 5.39 9.83 -4.00
CA ALA A 4 4.97 10.75 -5.05
C ALA A 4 3.53 10.50 -5.52
N HIS A 5 3.03 9.26 -5.43
CA HIS A 5 1.63 8.91 -5.77
C HIS A 5 0.69 8.96 -4.56
N GLY A 6 1.20 8.68 -3.36
CA GLY A 6 0.43 8.62 -2.12
C GLY A 6 0.06 9.99 -1.56
N VAL A 7 0.96 10.99 -1.66
CA VAL A 7 0.68 12.35 -1.17
C VAL A 7 -0.50 13.00 -1.92
N PRO A 8 -0.58 12.96 -3.26
CA PRO A 8 -1.76 13.44 -3.98
C PRO A 8 -3.05 12.70 -3.59
N LYS A 9 -3.00 11.37 -3.40
CA LYS A 9 -4.16 10.57 -2.96
C LYS A 9 -4.60 10.94 -1.55
N LEU A 10 -3.66 11.21 -0.65
CA LEU A 10 -3.95 11.62 0.72
C LEU A 10 -4.61 13.01 0.74
N LEU A 11 -4.13 13.93 -0.09
CA LEU A 11 -4.67 15.29 -0.18
C LEU A 11 -5.94 15.41 -1.04
N GLY A 12 -6.31 14.36 -1.77
CA GLY A 12 -7.47 14.35 -2.67
C GLY A 12 -8.86 14.40 -1.99
N GLY A 13 -8.90 14.31 -0.66
CA GLY A 13 -10.12 14.46 0.14
C GLY A 13 -11.12 13.29 0.07
N PRO A 14 -12.28 13.43 0.73
CA PRO A 14 -13.23 12.33 0.97
C PRO A 14 -13.75 11.64 -0.30
N GLU A 15 -13.98 12.38 -1.38
CA GLU A 15 -14.44 11.82 -2.66
C GLU A 15 -13.37 10.94 -3.32
N THR A 16 -12.12 11.41 -3.32
CA THR A 16 -10.97 10.62 -3.80
C THR A 16 -10.80 9.35 -2.99
N TRP A 17 -10.91 9.45 -1.66
CA TRP A 17 -10.82 8.29 -0.79
C TRP A 17 -11.98 7.31 -1.01
N ALA A 18 -13.21 7.80 -1.18
CA ALA A 18 -14.35 6.94 -1.49
C ALA A 18 -14.15 6.19 -2.82
N GLY A 19 -13.63 6.88 -3.84
CA GLY A 19 -13.24 6.26 -5.12
C GLY A 19 -12.17 5.19 -4.94
N LEU A 20 -11.12 5.49 -4.18
CA LEU A 20 -10.02 4.56 -3.96
C LEU A 20 -10.46 3.31 -3.17
N GLY A 21 -11.24 3.51 -2.11
CA GLY A 21 -11.75 2.41 -1.28
C GLY A 21 -12.93 1.67 -1.88
N SER A 22 -13.54 2.16 -2.97
CA SER A 22 -14.50 1.37 -3.75
C SER A 22 -13.89 0.08 -4.30
N ALA A 23 -12.55 0.02 -4.44
CA ALA A 23 -11.83 -1.20 -4.80
C ALA A 23 -12.11 -2.37 -3.84
N MET A 24 -12.46 -2.10 -2.57
CA MET A 24 -12.83 -3.11 -1.57
C MET A 24 -14.09 -3.92 -1.93
N THR A 25 -14.92 -3.41 -2.84
CA THR A 25 -16.09 -4.15 -3.35
C THR A 25 -15.70 -5.42 -4.10
N ASN A 26 -14.50 -5.47 -4.70
CA ASN A 26 -13.96 -6.69 -5.32
C ASN A 26 -13.66 -7.79 -4.29
N LEU A 27 -13.57 -7.44 -3.01
CA LEU A 27 -13.42 -8.34 -1.89
C LEU A 27 -14.75 -8.58 -1.14
N GLY A 28 -15.87 -8.10 -1.67
CA GLY A 28 -17.19 -8.20 -1.05
C GLY A 28 -17.44 -7.21 0.10
N VAL A 29 -16.56 -6.22 0.28
CA VAL A 29 -16.71 -5.19 1.32
C VAL A 29 -17.36 -3.96 0.72
N HIS A 30 -18.61 -3.68 1.13
CA HIS A 30 -19.43 -2.60 0.57
C HIS A 30 -19.65 -1.40 1.53
N PHE A 31 -19.01 -1.41 2.70
CA PHE A 31 -19.18 -0.36 3.70
C PHE A 31 -17.93 0.51 3.85
N ALA A 32 -18.13 1.77 4.26
CA ALA A 32 -17.09 2.74 4.56
C ALA A 32 -15.97 2.88 3.50
N PRO A 33 -16.27 3.02 2.20
CA PRO A 33 -15.26 3.10 1.14
C PRO A 33 -14.27 4.26 1.37
N ALA A 34 -14.73 5.41 1.88
CA ALA A 34 -13.84 6.52 2.20
C ALA A 34 -12.79 6.17 3.28
N VAL A 35 -13.14 5.35 4.27
CA VAL A 35 -12.20 4.91 5.32
C VAL A 35 -11.15 3.98 4.73
N TRP A 36 -11.56 3.02 3.90
CA TRP A 36 -10.63 2.11 3.23
C TRP A 36 -9.69 2.83 2.26
N GLY A 37 -10.20 3.81 1.52
CA GLY A 37 -9.37 4.61 0.62
C GLY A 37 -8.41 5.54 1.37
N LEU A 38 -8.83 6.12 2.49
CA LEU A 38 -7.93 6.88 3.35
C LEU A 38 -6.82 5.97 3.91
N ALA A 39 -7.17 4.77 4.37
CA ALA A 39 -6.19 3.79 4.85
C ALA A 39 -5.19 3.40 3.76
N ALA A 40 -5.66 3.22 2.51
CA ALA A 40 -4.80 2.94 1.37
C ALA A 40 -3.87 4.14 1.04
N ALA A 41 -4.41 5.36 1.01
CA ALA A 41 -3.62 6.57 0.78
C ALA A 41 -2.57 6.80 1.87
N CYS A 42 -2.92 6.59 3.14
CA CYS A 42 -2.00 6.63 4.27
C CYS A 42 -0.91 5.55 4.16
N SER A 43 -1.28 4.33 3.79
CA SER A 43 -0.32 3.23 3.60
C SER A 43 0.69 3.57 2.50
N GLU A 44 0.24 4.08 1.35
CA GLU A 44 1.15 4.46 0.27
C GLU A 44 2.04 5.66 0.63
N ALA A 45 1.47 6.69 1.27
CA ALA A 45 2.20 7.91 1.62
C ALA A 45 3.21 7.70 2.76
N PHE A 46 2.77 7.10 3.87
CA PHE A 46 3.60 6.91 5.06
C PHE A 46 4.34 5.58 5.05
N GLY A 47 3.73 4.51 4.57
CA GLY A 47 4.37 3.18 4.51
C GLY A 47 5.64 3.20 3.67
N GLY A 48 5.65 3.91 2.54
CA GLY A 48 6.86 4.09 1.73
C GLY A 48 7.99 4.82 2.47
N VAL A 49 7.66 5.84 3.26
CA VAL A 49 8.63 6.59 4.08
C VAL A 49 9.15 5.74 5.25
N LEU A 50 8.24 5.06 5.96
CA LEU A 50 8.59 4.19 7.09
C LEU A 50 9.46 3.02 6.64
N LEU A 51 9.12 2.40 5.51
CA LEU A 51 9.90 1.34 4.90
C LEU A 51 11.31 1.83 4.51
N ALA A 52 11.41 3.00 3.87
CA ALA A 52 12.70 3.59 3.50
C ALA A 52 13.55 3.99 4.71
N ALA A 53 12.93 4.46 5.79
CA ALA A 53 13.61 4.80 7.04
C ALA A 53 13.97 3.57 7.91
N GLY A 54 13.48 2.38 7.54
CA GLY A 54 13.66 1.16 8.34
C GLY A 54 12.87 1.15 9.66
N LEU A 55 11.97 2.12 9.88
CA LEU A 55 11.17 2.25 11.09
C LEU A 55 9.81 1.56 10.90
N LEU A 56 9.34 0.81 11.91
CA LEU A 56 8.08 0.04 11.82
C LEU A 56 8.01 -0.81 10.54
N PHE A 57 9.16 -1.35 10.10
CA PHE A 57 9.33 -1.98 8.80
C PHE A 57 8.30 -3.09 8.52
N ARG A 58 8.05 -3.97 9.50
CA ARG A 58 7.10 -5.08 9.35
C ARG A 58 5.65 -4.59 9.22
N PRO A 59 5.13 -3.72 10.11
CA PRO A 59 3.83 -3.08 9.90
C PRO A 59 3.71 -2.32 8.57
N ALA A 60 4.73 -1.58 8.16
CA ALA A 60 4.73 -0.84 6.90
C ALA A 60 4.65 -1.77 5.68
N CYS A 61 5.46 -2.84 5.65
CA CYS A 61 5.37 -3.88 4.63
C CYS A 61 3.97 -4.52 4.57
N LEU A 62 3.38 -4.83 5.73
CA LEU A 62 2.05 -5.45 5.79
C LEU A 62 0.97 -4.52 5.23
N ALA A 63 1.01 -3.23 5.59
CA ALA A 63 0.06 -2.24 5.10
C ALA A 63 0.19 -2.04 3.58
N LEU A 64 1.43 -1.96 3.06
CA LEU A 64 1.69 -1.82 1.63
C LEU A 64 1.29 -3.08 0.85
N LEU A 65 1.60 -4.27 1.38
CA LEU A 65 1.16 -5.54 0.80
C LEU A 65 -0.36 -5.61 0.70
N ALA A 66 -1.09 -5.25 1.76
CA ALA A 66 -2.55 -5.23 1.75
C ALA A 66 -3.09 -4.30 0.66
N THR A 67 -2.52 -3.10 0.50
CA THR A 67 -2.94 -2.18 -0.57
C THR A 67 -2.69 -2.74 -1.97
N MET A 68 -1.56 -3.41 -2.20
CA MET A 68 -1.26 -4.02 -3.49
C MET A 68 -2.15 -5.21 -3.81
N LEU A 69 -2.55 -6.01 -2.81
CA LEU A 69 -3.51 -7.10 -3.00
C LEU A 69 -4.91 -6.59 -3.35
N VAL A 70 -5.37 -5.53 -2.69
CA VAL A 70 -6.64 -4.88 -3.04
C VAL A 70 -6.57 -4.33 -4.47
N ALA A 71 -5.49 -3.65 -4.84
CA ALA A 71 -5.29 -3.13 -6.19
C ALA A 71 -5.26 -4.26 -7.25
N LEU A 72 -4.55 -5.35 -6.97
CA LEU A 72 -4.51 -6.53 -7.83
C LEU A 72 -5.90 -7.14 -8.02
N SER A 73 -6.67 -7.31 -6.93
CA SER A 73 -8.04 -7.83 -7.02
C SER A 73 -8.95 -6.93 -7.86
N MET A 74 -8.80 -5.61 -7.76
CA MET A 74 -9.53 -4.65 -8.58
C MET A 74 -9.15 -4.77 -10.06
N HIS A 75 -7.86 -4.87 -10.39
CA HIS A 75 -7.42 -5.03 -11.78
C HIS A 75 -7.89 -6.36 -12.38
N LEU A 76 -7.83 -7.45 -11.61
CA LEU A 76 -8.35 -8.75 -12.04
C LEU A 76 -9.87 -8.70 -12.24
N GLY A 77 -10.61 -8.05 -11.34
CA GLY A 77 -12.06 -7.86 -11.46
C GLY A 77 -12.46 -7.02 -12.67
N LYS A 78 -11.62 -6.07 -13.09
CA LYS A 78 -11.80 -5.27 -14.31
C LYS A 78 -11.42 -6.01 -15.60
N GLY A 79 -10.67 -7.12 -15.50
CA GLY A 79 -10.11 -7.81 -16.65
C GLY A 79 -8.98 -7.02 -17.33
N ASP A 80 -8.24 -6.22 -16.58
CA ASP A 80 -7.12 -5.44 -17.11
C ASP A 80 -6.01 -6.35 -17.67
N PRO A 81 -5.27 -5.94 -18.71
CA PRO A 81 -4.22 -6.75 -19.30
C PRO A 81 -3.04 -6.95 -18.34
N PHE A 82 -2.25 -8.01 -18.55
CA PHE A 82 -1.11 -8.38 -17.71
C PHE A 82 -0.19 -7.20 -17.38
N LEU A 83 0.15 -6.38 -18.38
CA LEU A 83 1.03 -5.22 -18.22
C LEU A 83 0.53 -4.18 -17.19
N VAL A 84 -0.77 -4.14 -16.91
CA VAL A 84 -1.36 -3.19 -15.96
C VAL A 84 -1.37 -3.78 -14.56
N TYR A 85 -1.85 -5.02 -14.39
CA TYR A 85 -1.92 -5.64 -13.06
C TYR A 85 -0.58 -6.21 -12.57
N SER A 86 0.38 -6.46 -13.47
CA SER A 86 1.70 -6.98 -13.12
C SER A 86 2.44 -6.04 -12.18
N HIS A 87 2.25 -4.73 -12.30
CA HIS A 87 2.81 -3.76 -11.36
C HIS A 87 2.36 -4.01 -9.93
N ALA A 88 1.05 -4.17 -9.71
CA ALA A 88 0.51 -4.47 -8.38
C ALA A 88 0.98 -5.84 -7.87
N LEU A 89 1.12 -6.83 -8.76
CA LEU A 89 1.61 -8.17 -8.43
C LEU A 89 3.09 -8.16 -8.03
N GLU A 90 3.95 -7.50 -8.81
CA GLU A 90 5.38 -7.37 -8.54
C GLU A 90 5.62 -6.68 -7.20
N ASP A 91 4.95 -5.55 -6.95
CA ASP A 91 5.04 -4.82 -5.69
C ASP A 91 4.54 -5.67 -4.51
N ALA A 92 3.44 -6.43 -4.68
CA ALA A 92 2.97 -7.37 -3.66
C ALA A 92 4.02 -8.45 -3.34
N VAL A 93 4.67 -9.03 -4.35
CA VAL A 93 5.73 -10.02 -4.15
C VAL A 93 6.93 -9.40 -3.43
N VAL A 94 7.34 -8.18 -3.81
CA VAL A 94 8.43 -7.45 -3.15
C VAL A 94 8.10 -7.20 -1.68
N PHE A 95 6.92 -6.68 -1.35
CA PHE A 95 6.55 -6.43 0.05
C PHE A 95 6.40 -7.69 0.87
N LEU A 96 5.91 -8.78 0.28
CA LEU A 96 5.87 -10.09 0.94
C LEU A 96 7.29 -10.60 1.23
N ALA A 97 8.20 -10.51 0.26
CA ALA A 97 9.60 -10.89 0.45
C ALA A 97 10.27 -10.04 1.54
N LEU A 98 10.05 -8.72 1.55
CA LEU A 98 10.56 -7.82 2.59
C LEU A 98 9.94 -8.15 3.96
N LEU A 99 8.65 -8.46 4.04
CA LEU A 99 8.00 -8.84 5.29
C LEU A 99 8.62 -10.10 5.91
N VAL A 100 8.96 -11.10 5.08
CA VAL A 100 9.61 -12.34 5.50
C VAL A 100 11.09 -12.11 5.84
N ALA A 101 11.83 -11.42 4.97
CA ALA A 101 13.26 -11.13 5.17
C ALA A 101 13.53 -10.20 6.37
N GLY A 102 12.58 -9.32 6.70
CA GLY A 102 12.74 -8.30 7.74
C GLY A 102 13.63 -7.12 7.29
N PRO A 103 13.86 -6.13 8.18
CA PRO A 103 14.56 -4.87 7.84
C PRO A 103 16.04 -5.01 7.49
N GLY A 104 16.59 -6.23 7.41
CA GLY A 104 18.02 -6.45 7.25
C GLY A 104 18.86 -5.82 8.35
N ARG A 105 20.16 -5.65 8.09
CA ARG A 105 21.16 -5.11 9.03
C ARG A 105 21.34 -3.58 8.92
N LEU A 106 20.37 -2.89 8.29
CA LEU A 106 20.39 -1.45 8.01
C LEU A 106 19.36 -0.67 8.85
N VAL A 107 19.14 -1.12 10.09
CA VAL A 107 18.46 -0.29 11.09
C VAL A 107 19.47 0.78 11.52
N LEU A 108 19.18 2.05 11.24
CA LEU A 108 19.94 3.16 11.82
C LEU A 108 20.05 2.93 13.34
N PRO A 109 21.25 2.80 13.91
CA PRO A 109 21.39 2.71 15.36
C PRO A 109 20.98 4.06 15.94
N LEU A 110 19.72 4.17 16.36
CA LEU A 110 19.27 5.27 17.21
C LEU A 110 20.03 5.16 18.53
N GLY A 111 21.03 6.03 18.68
CA GLY A 111 21.60 6.45 19.96
C GLY A 111 22.13 5.35 20.88
N ARG A 112 23.41 5.04 20.78
CA ARG A 112 24.18 4.66 21.97
C ARG A 112 24.57 5.94 22.70
N GLY A 113 23.76 6.32 23.69
CA GLY A 113 24.21 7.17 24.80
C GLY A 113 24.94 6.32 25.83
#